data_AF-A0A925A482-F1
#
_entry.id   AF-A0A925A482-F1
#
_cell.length_a   1.000
_cell.length_b   1.000
_cell.length_c   1.000
_cell.angle_alpha   90.00
_cell.angle_beta   90.00
_cell.angle_gamma   90.00
#
_symmetry.space_group_name_H-M   'P 1'
#
loop_
_entity.id
_entity.type
_entity.pdbx_description
1 polymer ?
#
loop_
_entity_poly.entity_id
_entity_poly.type
_entity_poly.pdbx_seq_one_letter_code
_entity_poly.pdbx_strand_id
1 'polypeptide(L)'
;MSTAEQRIRELGGIATTGELLALGYYPQHLLVLAEFGRIVRIRKGWYASTDVDEAVIQARRVGGVLACMSALAHHGWCEPEPSVLHVRVPRSASRLRSPQGPRTLADSAGSRRVVLHQSRHAPTGDRQAVSLGEAIAQAHSCTRGRDTL
;
A
#
# COMPACT_ATOMS: atom_id res chain seq x y z
N MET A 1 12.68 -12.73 22.29
CA MET A 1 11.86 -11.66 21.69
C MET A 1 11.75 -11.94 20.20
N SER A 2 10.55 -11.93 19.61
CA SER A 2 10.37 -12.00 18.15
C SER A 2 11.04 -10.79 17.48
N THR A 3 11.53 -10.92 16.25
CA THR A 3 12.13 -9.78 15.54
C THR A 3 11.06 -8.82 15.00
N ALA A 4 11.43 -7.58 14.70
CA ALA A 4 10.47 -6.60 14.18
C ALA A 4 9.89 -7.05 12.82
N GLU A 5 10.70 -7.69 11.98
CA GLU A 5 10.27 -8.28 10.71
C GLU A 5 9.16 -9.31 10.92
N GLN A 6 9.34 -10.21 11.89
CA GLN A 6 8.33 -11.22 12.22
C GLN A 6 7.03 -10.56 12.71
N ARG A 7 7.13 -9.56 13.61
CA ARG A 7 5.94 -8.83 14.09
C ARG A 7 5.21 -8.09 12.97
N ILE A 8 5.94 -7.49 12.03
CA ILE A 8 5.32 -6.84 10.87
C ILE A 8 4.57 -7.86 10.02
N ARG A 9 5.15 -9.05 9.77
CA ARG A 9 4.46 -10.13 9.06
C ARG A 9 3.19 -10.60 9.77
N GLU A 10 3.28 -10.82 11.08
CA GLU A 10 2.13 -11.21 11.92
C GLU A 10 1.01 -10.15 11.91
N LEU A 11 1.35 -8.86 11.76
CA LEU A 11 0.39 -7.78 11.61
C LEU A 11 -0.20 -7.66 10.19
N GLY A 12 0.08 -8.59 9.28
CA GLY A 12 -0.38 -8.54 7.89
C GLY A 12 0.57 -7.79 6.97
N GLY A 13 1.88 -7.87 7.24
CA GLY A 13 2.95 -7.34 6.40
C GLY A 13 3.19 -5.83 6.52
N ILE A 14 2.32 -5.08 7.18
CA ILE A 14 2.43 -3.63 7.35
C ILE A 14 2.17 -3.25 8.80
N ALA A 15 3.06 -2.44 9.38
CA ALA A 15 2.89 -1.89 10.71
C ALA A 15 3.16 -0.39 10.78
N THR A 16 2.47 0.27 11.70
CA THR A 16 2.76 1.64 12.09
C THR A 16 3.90 1.68 13.12
N THR A 17 4.57 2.82 13.24
CA THR A 17 5.53 3.04 14.32
C THR A 17 4.86 2.82 15.68
N GLY A 18 3.67 3.36 15.92
CA GLY A 18 2.96 3.22 17.21
C GLY A 18 2.74 1.76 17.62
N GLU A 19 2.35 0.89 16.68
CA GLU A 19 2.18 -0.55 16.94
C GLU A 19 3.51 -1.22 17.29
N LEU A 20 4.59 -0.90 16.57
CA LEU A 20 5.91 -1.45 16.87
C LEU A 20 6.45 -0.93 18.21
N LEU A 21 6.21 0.33 18.56
CA LEU A 21 6.57 0.87 19.88
C LEU A 21 5.80 0.17 21.01
N ALA A 22 4.50 -0.09 20.81
CA ALA A 22 3.67 -0.81 21.77
C ALA A 22 4.16 -2.26 22.00
N LEU A 23 4.87 -2.84 21.02
CA LEU A 23 5.51 -4.15 21.11
C LEU A 23 6.94 -4.10 21.70
N GLY A 24 7.41 -2.92 22.12
CA GLY A 24 8.71 -2.73 22.78
C GLY A 24 9.88 -2.43 21.84
N TYR A 25 9.65 -2.13 20.56
CA TYR A 25 10.71 -1.64 19.67
C TYR A 25 10.94 -0.14 19.88
N TYR A 26 12.10 0.36 19.45
CA TYR A 26 12.46 1.78 19.53
C TYR A 26 12.60 2.40 18.14
N PRO A 27 12.33 3.71 17.97
CA PRO A 27 12.41 4.36 16.66
C PRO A 27 13.77 4.21 15.98
N GLN A 28 14.88 4.37 16.71
CA GLN A 28 16.21 4.22 16.13
C GLN A 28 16.48 2.80 15.61
N HIS A 29 15.96 1.77 16.29
CA HIS A 29 16.10 0.39 15.85
C HIS A 29 15.38 0.15 14.52
N LEU A 30 14.16 0.67 14.38
CA LEU A 30 13.40 0.57 13.12
C LEU A 30 14.08 1.30 11.96
N LEU A 31 14.72 2.45 12.23
CA LEU A 31 15.48 3.18 11.23
C LEU A 31 16.69 2.37 10.75
N VAL A 32 17.45 1.79 11.67
CA VAL A 32 18.58 0.91 11.36
C VAL A 32 18.13 -0.31 10.54
N LEU A 33 17.07 -1.00 10.97
CA LEU A 33 16.52 -2.13 10.19
C LEU A 33 16.11 -1.71 8.78
N ALA A 34 15.51 -0.53 8.62
CA ALA A 34 15.13 -0.02 7.31
C ALA A 34 16.33 0.42 6.44
N GLU A 35 17.41 0.87 7.06
CA GLU A 35 18.66 1.21 6.39
C GLU A 35 19.36 -0.04 5.86
N PHE A 36 19.41 -1.10 6.66
CA PHE A 36 19.96 -2.41 6.27
C PHE A 36 19.01 -3.25 5.40
N GLY A 37 17.87 -2.70 4.97
CA GLY A 37 16.92 -3.39 4.09
C GLY A 37 16.21 -4.59 4.75
N ARG A 38 16.21 -4.68 6.07
CA ARG A 38 15.52 -5.74 6.84
C ARG A 38 14.01 -5.51 6.90
N ILE A 39 13.60 -4.25 6.82
CA ILE A 39 12.20 -3.82 6.68
C ILE A 39 12.16 -2.69 5.65
N VAL A 40 11.00 -2.44 5.07
CA VAL A 40 10.81 -1.33 4.13
C VAL A 40 10.16 -0.16 4.87
N ARG A 41 10.85 0.99 4.91
CA ARG A 41 10.21 2.23 5.36
C ARG A 41 9.34 2.80 4.24
N ILE A 42 8.03 2.66 4.37
CA ILE A 42 7.05 3.12 3.38
C ILE A 42 7.02 4.66 3.35
N ARG A 43 6.80 5.26 4.51
CA ARG A 43 6.76 6.71 4.76
C ARG A 43 6.98 6.97 6.26
N LYS A 44 7.01 8.23 6.70
CA LYS A 44 7.07 8.54 8.14
C LYS A 44 5.94 7.82 8.88
N GLY A 45 6.30 7.02 9.89
CA GLY A 45 5.33 6.31 10.72
C GLY A 45 4.87 4.95 10.20
N TRP A 46 5.33 4.48 9.03
CA TRP A 46 4.85 3.25 8.40
C TRP A 46 6.00 2.39 7.87
N TYR A 47 5.95 1.10 8.20
CA TYR A 47 6.91 0.09 7.80
C TYR A 47 6.22 -1.13 7.20
N ALA A 48 6.89 -1.80 6.27
CA ALA A 48 6.47 -3.03 5.64
C ALA A 48 7.54 -4.11 5.82
N SER A 49 7.11 -5.36 5.76
CA SER A 49 8.03 -6.49 5.57
C SER A 49 8.58 -6.47 4.15
N THR A 50 9.74 -7.09 3.92
CA THR A 50 10.44 -7.07 2.63
C THR A 50 9.78 -7.94 1.55
N ASP A 51 8.91 -8.85 1.95
CA ASP A 51 8.12 -9.75 1.11
C ASP A 51 6.77 -9.15 0.67
N VAL A 52 6.44 -7.93 1.12
CA VAL A 52 5.23 -7.23 0.69
C VAL A 52 5.39 -6.74 -0.75
N ASP A 53 4.36 -6.98 -1.56
CA ASP A 53 4.30 -6.54 -2.95
C ASP A 53 4.56 -5.03 -3.09
N GLU A 54 5.36 -4.66 -4.09
CA GLU A 54 5.68 -3.27 -4.36
C GLU A 54 4.43 -2.40 -4.59
N ALA A 55 3.40 -2.92 -5.26
CA ALA A 55 2.13 -2.23 -5.48
C ALA A 55 1.46 -1.85 -4.15
N VAL A 56 1.52 -2.73 -3.14
CA VAL A 56 1.00 -2.47 -1.80
C VAL A 56 1.80 -1.34 -1.12
N ILE A 57 3.13 -1.38 -1.21
CA ILE A 57 4.01 -0.33 -0.67
C ILE A 57 3.68 1.02 -1.33
N GLN A 58 3.50 1.03 -2.65
CA GLN A 58 3.18 2.23 -3.42
C GLN A 58 1.79 2.78 -3.06
N ALA A 59 0.77 1.93 -2.91
CA ALA A 59 -0.55 2.35 -2.45
C ALA A 59 -0.50 2.98 -1.04
N ARG A 60 0.29 2.39 -0.13
CA ARG A 60 0.52 2.92 1.21
C ARG A 60 1.31 4.22 1.22
N ARG A 61 2.23 4.42 0.27
CA ARG A 61 2.90 5.71 0.05
C ARG A 61 1.90 6.80 -0.33
N VAL A 62 1.05 6.53 -1.32
CA VAL A 62 -0.05 7.43 -1.74
C VAL A 62 -0.92 7.82 -0.54
N GLY A 63 -1.14 6.88 0.38
CA GLY A 63 -1.87 7.07 1.63
C GLY A 63 -3.10 6.18 1.74
N GLY A 64 -3.20 5.15 0.91
CA GLY A 64 -4.32 4.24 0.80
C GLY A 64 -3.93 2.77 0.86
N VAL A 65 -4.80 1.92 0.31
CA VAL A 65 -4.60 0.48 0.11
C VAL A 65 -4.94 0.12 -1.34
N LEU A 66 -4.54 -1.06 -1.81
CA LEU A 66 -4.90 -1.52 -3.16
C LEU A 66 -6.42 -1.59 -3.33
N ALA A 67 -6.89 -1.27 -4.54
CA ALA A 67 -8.29 -1.19 -4.91
C ALA A 67 -8.54 -1.78 -6.30
N CYS A 68 -9.81 -2.02 -6.64
CA CYS A 68 -10.23 -2.34 -8.01
C CYS A 68 -9.35 -3.43 -8.64
N MET A 69 -8.87 -3.23 -9.87
CA MET A 69 -8.00 -4.18 -10.59
C MET A 69 -6.70 -4.50 -9.84
N SER A 70 -6.09 -3.54 -9.15
CA SER A 70 -4.86 -3.83 -8.39
C SER A 70 -5.13 -4.70 -7.16
N ALA A 71 -6.30 -4.56 -6.52
CA ALA A 71 -6.72 -5.48 -5.47
C ALA A 71 -7.14 -6.85 -6.02
N LEU A 72 -7.81 -6.91 -7.18
CA LEU A 72 -8.14 -8.18 -7.84
C LEU A 72 -6.88 -8.96 -8.19
N ALA A 73 -5.86 -8.29 -8.72
CA ALA A 73 -4.56 -8.90 -8.99
C ALA A 73 -3.88 -9.39 -7.71
N HIS A 74 -3.91 -8.60 -6.64
CA HIS A 74 -3.40 -9.01 -5.32
C HIS A 74 -4.10 -10.26 -4.77
N HIS A 75 -5.40 -10.42 -5.03
CA HIS A 75 -6.18 -11.61 -4.66
C HIS A 75 -6.04 -12.77 -5.66
N GLY A 76 -5.23 -12.63 -6.71
CA GLY A 76 -4.99 -13.68 -7.71
C GLY A 76 -6.08 -13.86 -8.76
N TRP A 77 -6.98 -12.88 -8.95
CA TRP A 77 -8.10 -12.97 -9.90
C TRP A 77 -7.74 -12.50 -11.32
N CYS A 78 -6.66 -11.75 -11.46
CA CYS A 78 -6.15 -11.31 -12.76
C CYS A 78 -4.64 -11.04 -12.66
N GLU A 79 -3.99 -10.88 -13.81
CA GLU A 79 -2.60 -10.45 -13.84
C GLU A 79 -2.48 -8.97 -13.40
N PRO A 80 -1.40 -8.61 -12.68
CA PRO A 80 -1.12 -7.21 -12.35
C PRO A 80 -0.89 -6.38 -13.62
N GLU A 81 -1.53 -5.21 -13.71
CA GLU A 81 -1.24 -4.22 -14.77
C GLU A 81 -0.08 -3.32 -14.30
N PRO A 82 1.15 -3.48 -14.82
CA PRO A 82 2.32 -2.84 -14.21
C PRO A 82 2.32 -1.32 -14.35
N SER A 83 1.55 -0.76 -15.30
CA SER A 83 1.48 0.67 -15.60
C SER A 83 0.40 1.42 -14.82
N VAL A 84 -0.54 0.73 -14.16
CA VAL A 84 -1.68 1.35 -13.48
C VAL A 84 -1.80 0.85 -12.05
N LEU A 85 -1.88 1.79 -11.10
CA LEU A 85 -2.09 1.50 -9.69
C LEU A 85 -3.45 2.05 -9.24
N HIS A 86 -4.36 1.16 -8.90
CA HIS A 86 -5.64 1.52 -8.30
C HIS A 86 -5.51 1.57 -6.77
N VAL A 87 -5.78 2.73 -6.18
CA VAL A 87 -5.63 2.97 -4.75
C VAL A 87 -6.93 3.48 -4.15
N ARG A 88 -7.38 2.83 -3.08
CA ARG A 88 -8.49 3.33 -2.26
C ARG A 88 -7.96 4.31 -1.23
N VAL A 89 -8.59 5.47 -1.16
CA VAL A 89 -8.30 6.50 -0.16
C VAL A 89 -9.58 7.03 0.48
N PRO A 90 -9.52 7.57 1.72
CA PRO A 90 -10.64 8.30 2.28
C PRO A 90 -11.08 9.46 1.38
N ARG A 91 -12.37 9.77 1.34
CA ARG A 91 -12.90 10.89 0.54
C ARG A 91 -12.37 12.26 0.99
N SER A 92 -11.98 12.38 2.25
CA SER A 92 -11.32 13.57 2.81
C SER A 92 -9.82 13.63 2.52
N ALA A 93 -9.26 12.63 1.84
CA ALA A 93 -7.83 12.59 1.55
C ALA A 93 -7.44 13.77 0.66
N SER A 94 -6.55 14.60 1.20
CA SER A 94 -5.90 15.72 0.53
C SER A 94 -4.39 15.53 0.64
N ARG A 95 -3.62 16.17 -0.25
CA ARG A 95 -2.15 16.05 -0.29
C ARG A 95 -1.68 14.59 -0.38
N LEU A 96 -2.33 13.82 -1.27
CA LEU A 96 -1.89 12.48 -1.62
C LEU A 96 -0.45 12.53 -2.11
N ARG A 97 0.34 11.55 -1.70
CA ARG A 97 1.76 11.50 -2.05
C ARG A 97 1.94 10.75 -3.35
N SER A 98 3.07 11.00 -4.00
CA SER A 98 3.52 10.16 -5.09
C SER A 98 3.70 8.70 -4.61
N PRO A 99 3.34 7.70 -5.44
CA PRO A 99 3.65 6.29 -5.16
C PRO A 99 5.16 6.01 -5.15
N GLN A 100 5.96 6.88 -5.79
CA GLN A 100 7.41 6.81 -5.76
C GLN A 100 7.93 7.32 -4.40
N GLY A 101 8.88 6.58 -3.82
CA GLY A 101 9.50 6.91 -2.55
C GLY A 101 10.66 7.90 -2.70
N PRO A 102 11.13 8.53 -1.61
CA PRO A 102 12.22 9.51 -1.62
C PRO A 102 13.62 8.94 -1.96
N ARG A 103 13.75 7.64 -2.22
CA ARG A 103 15.01 6.97 -2.59
C ARG A 103 14.83 6.05 -3.80
N THR A 104 14.48 6.61 -4.94
CA THR A 104 14.66 5.91 -6.21
C THR A 104 15.60 6.76 -7.04
N LEU A 105 16.88 6.36 -7.08
CA LEU A 105 17.79 6.81 -8.13
C LEU A 105 17.12 6.45 -9.46
N ALA A 106 17.22 7.39 -10.40
CA ALA A 106 16.48 7.42 -11.64
C ALA A 106 16.47 6.08 -12.40
N ASP A 107 15.27 5.59 -12.66
CA ASP A 107 14.89 5.08 -13.97
C ASP A 107 13.51 5.65 -14.28
N SER A 108 13.49 6.69 -15.11
CA SER A 108 12.30 7.45 -15.51
C SER A 108 11.37 6.66 -16.45
N ALA A 109 11.34 5.33 -16.35
CA ALA A 109 10.51 4.41 -17.12
C ALA A 109 9.36 3.76 -16.31
N GLY A 110 9.24 4.04 -15.01
CA GLY A 110 8.40 3.25 -14.07
C GLY A 110 7.28 3.98 -13.33
N SER A 111 6.81 5.15 -13.80
CA SER A 111 5.73 5.86 -13.10
C SER A 111 4.35 5.23 -13.37
N ARG A 112 3.82 4.47 -12.41
CA ARG A 112 2.43 3.98 -12.46
C ARG A 112 1.46 5.16 -12.49
N ARG A 113 0.52 5.15 -13.43
CA ARG A 113 -0.65 6.02 -13.39
C ARG A 113 -1.50 5.62 -12.19
N VAL A 114 -1.78 6.56 -11.29
CA VAL A 114 -2.57 6.28 -10.08
C VAL A 114 -4.05 6.60 -10.33
N VAL A 115 -4.91 5.61 -10.15
CA VAL A 115 -6.38 5.77 -10.19
C VAL A 115 -6.92 5.70 -8.77
N LEU A 116 -7.60 6.77 -8.34
CA LEU A 116 -8.08 6.91 -6.96
C LEU A 116 -9.53 6.47 -6.82
N HIS A 117 -9.77 5.57 -5.88
CA HIS A 117 -11.10 5.14 -5.45
C HIS A 117 -11.42 5.78 -4.10
N GLN A 118 -12.11 6.92 -4.14
CA GLN A 118 -12.46 7.67 -2.94
C GLN A 118 -13.75 7.16 -2.30
N SER A 119 -13.76 7.04 -0.97
CA SER A 119 -14.97 6.65 -0.24
C SER A 119 -15.04 7.27 1.15
N ARG A 120 -16.26 7.46 1.62
CA ARG A 120 -16.55 7.90 3.00
C ARG A 120 -16.42 6.77 4.01
N HIS A 121 -16.62 5.53 3.56
CA HIS A 121 -16.57 4.35 4.41
C HIS A 121 -15.13 3.86 4.56
N ALA A 122 -14.83 3.28 5.71
CA ALA A 122 -13.59 2.54 5.90
C ALA A 122 -13.43 1.49 4.79
N PRO A 123 -12.19 1.17 4.36
CA PRO A 123 -11.97 0.00 3.52
C PRO A 123 -12.49 -1.25 4.23
N THR A 124 -13.23 -2.08 3.51
CA THR A 124 -13.38 -3.49 3.88
C THR A 124 -12.12 -4.22 3.42
N GLY A 125 -11.66 -5.25 4.13
CA GLY A 125 -10.42 -5.97 3.79
C GLY A 125 -9.35 -5.81 4.85
N ASP A 126 -8.09 -5.76 4.42
CA ASP A 126 -6.95 -5.80 5.32
C ASP A 126 -6.04 -4.57 5.15
N ARG A 127 -4.79 -4.69 5.60
CA ARG A 127 -3.82 -3.59 5.54
C ARG A 127 -3.25 -3.38 4.13
N GLN A 128 -3.36 -4.34 3.24
CA GLN A 128 -2.72 -4.31 1.93
C GLN A 128 -3.71 -3.92 0.84
N ALA A 129 -4.92 -4.49 0.91
CA ALA A 129 -5.94 -4.34 -0.11
C ALA A 129 -7.34 -4.24 0.48
N VAL A 130 -8.26 -3.69 -0.32
CA VAL A 130 -9.68 -3.88 -0.05
C VAL A 130 -10.08 -5.35 -0.19
N SER A 131 -11.21 -5.73 0.42
CA SER A 131 -11.79 -7.06 0.26
C SER A 131 -12.09 -7.37 -1.21
N LEU A 132 -12.11 -8.65 -1.55
CA LEU A 132 -12.45 -9.09 -2.91
C LEU A 132 -13.81 -8.54 -3.38
N GLY A 133 -14.84 -8.57 -2.53
CA GLY A 133 -16.16 -8.05 -2.88
C GLY A 133 -16.16 -6.54 -3.15
N GLU A 134 -15.41 -5.76 -2.37
CA GLU A 134 -15.24 -4.33 -2.64
C GLU A 134 -14.41 -4.07 -3.91
N ALA A 135 -13.39 -4.89 -4.17
CA ALA A 135 -12.58 -4.78 -5.40
C ALA A 135 -13.42 -5.02 -6.66
N ILE A 136 -14.30 -6.04 -6.66
CA ILE A 136 -15.23 -6.34 -7.76
C ILE A 136 -16.20 -5.17 -7.98
N ALA A 137 -16.82 -4.66 -6.92
CA ALA A 137 -17.74 -3.53 -7.01
C ALA A 137 -17.05 -2.29 -7.60
N GLN A 138 -15.83 -1.99 -7.15
CA GLN A 138 -15.01 -0.90 -7.68
C GLN A 138 -14.65 -1.11 -9.15
N ALA A 139 -14.33 -2.33 -9.58
CA ALA A 139 -14.00 -2.65 -10.96
C ALA A 139 -15.16 -2.37 -11.91
N HIS A 140 -16.38 -2.77 -11.55
CA HIS A 140 -17.58 -2.47 -12.32
C HIS A 140 -17.87 -0.97 -12.44
N SER A 141 -17.65 -0.19 -11.37
CA SER A 141 -17.79 1.27 -11.44
C SER A 141 -16.68 1.91 -12.27
N CYS A 142 -15.46 1.36 -12.23
CA CYS A 142 -14.30 1.90 -12.92
C CYS A 142 -14.38 1.77 -14.44
N THR A 143 -14.94 0.67 -14.96
CA THR A 143 -15.11 0.48 -16.41
C THR A 143 -16.12 1.47 -16.97
N ARG A 144 -17.28 1.63 -16.31
CA ARG A 144 -18.31 2.59 -16.70
C ARG A 144 -17.82 4.04 -16.77
N GLY A 145 -16.86 4.42 -15.92
CA GLY A 145 -16.27 5.76 -15.93
C GLY A 145 -15.19 5.99 -16.98
N ARG A 146 -14.65 4.92 -17.62
CA ARG A 146 -13.68 5.04 -18.72
C ARG A 146 -14.37 5.27 -20.06
N ASP A 147 -15.58 4.74 -20.25
CA ASP A 147 -16.34 4.85 -21.51
C ASP A 147 -17.01 6.23 -21.72
N THR A 148 -16.95 7.11 -20.72
CA THR A 148 -17.58 8.44 -20.72
C THR A 148 -16.60 9.60 -20.94
N LEU A 149 -15.43 9.36 -21.53
CA LEU A 149 -14.40 10.37 -21.83
C LEU A 149 -14.12 10.47 -23.32
#